data_AF-A0A7W4EGZ5-F1
#
_entry.id   AF-A0A7W4EGZ5-F1
#
_cell.length_a   1.000
_cell.length_b   1.000
_cell.length_c   1.000
_cell.angle_alpha   90.00
_cell.angle_beta   90.00
_cell.angle_gamma   90.00
#
_symmetry.space_group_name_H-M   'P 1'
#
loop_
_entity.id
_entity.type
_entity.pdbx_description
1 polymer ?
#
loop_
_entity_poly.entity_id
_entity_poly.type
_entity_poly.pdbx_seq_one_letter_code
_entity_poly.pdbx_strand_id
1 'polypeptide(L)'
;MSDLDIETIIKKILAKVEDAFNELNLPKTPYGRNELWEGITNYLKIKQLRDKIEVYTSDGEYTSKSITIAGFHEIPQETVENTIIPALEEQLTQMFFNPDFYYRFEYKLTLVFEFQFGLGRHFQKELTLEHPERKAELKERLDAYVQKVIYDQTAKMKEKEIHSFFDKLFDFELNGYSEDKVIEILEKGFLLIDPKWKKTMEEYLWCLLYYSNQWKEQVFVPLYYNVKGEDWSKEYTLKKDLEVKNIDQAKLNLFIQQALWRIKYKEYSWDVRFACEDLERAAKELGSEKAAMYLKKGTGILPDNLIHYKDDDIECDANDVFATITIKIKQESAATYDKALDFIIALLKTDFPRSYEIKFSSKAPKQFLDIKGIAKSSTHRFFAQALQYEELHSKIAAYAEAAMREFEWYNDIEEGEKSCMPGSYAVFGLGLISEEYFPLVSKYFELLDDEHQMVHKYFVSALIDRYGVNENSLPLICQGITSAQFDMVFKNLAKELENPEKKQLLINFLKEKEESFAADKNQGSYKYYEEEIYYAIYGKQWKKKI
;
A
#
# COMPACT_ATOMS: atom_id res chain seq x y z
N MET A 1 -33.97 31.54 -36.51
CA MET A 1 -33.16 31.18 -37.69
C MET A 1 -31.83 31.91 -37.60
N SER A 2 -30.84 31.34 -36.90
CA SER A 2 -29.46 31.78 -37.11
C SER A 2 -29.04 31.19 -38.45
N ASP A 3 -28.63 32.04 -39.39
CA ASP A 3 -28.06 31.65 -40.70
C ASP A 3 -26.66 31.05 -40.51
N LEU A 4 -26.50 30.05 -39.64
CA LEU A 4 -25.25 29.31 -39.55
C LEU A 4 -25.34 28.14 -40.53
N ASP A 5 -24.55 28.19 -41.59
CA ASP A 5 -24.41 27.05 -42.48
C ASP A 5 -23.84 25.83 -41.72
N ILE A 6 -24.18 24.63 -42.20
CA ILE A 6 -23.79 23.36 -41.57
C ILE A 6 -22.26 23.23 -41.49
N GLU A 7 -21.54 23.78 -42.46
CA GLU A 7 -20.08 23.79 -42.51
C GLU A 7 -19.48 24.56 -41.32
N THR A 8 -20.05 25.73 -40.98
CA THR A 8 -19.64 26.55 -39.84
C THR A 8 -19.93 25.84 -38.52
N ILE A 9 -21.03 25.08 -38.43
CA ILE A 9 -21.34 24.26 -37.25
C ILE A 9 -20.26 23.20 -37.05
N ILE A 10 -19.93 22.45 -38.10
CA ILE A 10 -18.90 21.40 -38.06
C ILE A 10 -17.55 22.00 -37.66
N LYS A 11 -17.13 23.12 -38.28
CA LYS A 11 -15.88 23.83 -37.93
C LYS A 11 -15.83 24.25 -36.46
N LYS A 12 -16.94 24.76 -35.92
CA LYS A 12 -17.04 25.15 -34.50
C LYS A 12 -16.89 23.96 -33.57
N ILE A 13 -17.48 22.82 -33.92
CA ILE A 13 -17.35 21.58 -33.13
C ILE A 13 -15.90 21.07 -33.19
N LEU A 14 -15.30 21.00 -34.38
CA LEU A 14 -13.92 20.56 -34.56
C LEU A 14 -12.92 21.47 -33.84
N ALA A 15 -13.10 22.79 -33.89
CA ALA A 15 -12.28 23.73 -33.11
C ALA A 15 -12.37 23.45 -31.61
N LYS A 16 -13.54 23.07 -31.10
CA LYS A 16 -13.68 22.69 -29.69
C LYS A 16 -13.01 21.35 -29.36
N VAL A 17 -12.98 20.41 -30.30
CA VAL A 17 -12.16 19.19 -30.18
C VAL A 17 -10.68 19.56 -30.09
N GLU A 18 -10.19 20.47 -30.93
CA GLU A 18 -8.79 20.92 -30.88
C GLU A 18 -8.45 21.60 -29.55
N ASP A 19 -9.34 22.43 -29.02
CA ASP A 19 -9.17 23.05 -27.70
C ASP A 19 -8.96 22.01 -26.59
N ALA A 20 -9.67 20.88 -26.65
CA ALA A 20 -9.54 19.81 -25.65
C ALA A 20 -8.11 19.25 -25.57
N PHE A 21 -7.38 19.25 -26.70
CA PHE A 21 -5.98 18.80 -26.75
C PHE A 21 -4.96 19.91 -26.47
N ASN A 22 -5.33 21.18 -26.64
CA ASN A 22 -4.40 22.32 -26.51
C ASN A 22 -4.23 22.83 -25.07
N GLU A 23 -5.15 22.53 -24.16
CA GLU A 23 -5.06 23.00 -22.77
C GLU A 23 -4.00 22.26 -21.95
N LEU A 24 -3.72 21.01 -22.32
CA LEU A 24 -2.68 20.23 -21.67
C LEU A 24 -1.33 20.73 -22.19
N ASN A 25 -0.48 21.28 -21.31
CA ASN A 25 0.89 21.65 -21.64
C ASN A 25 1.77 20.40 -21.82
N LEU A 26 1.40 19.57 -22.79
CA LEU A 26 2.01 18.29 -23.12
C LEU A 26 2.78 18.39 -24.45
N PRO A 27 3.80 17.53 -24.64
CA PRO A 27 4.52 17.44 -25.89
C PRO A 27 3.58 17.14 -27.07
N LYS A 28 3.67 17.92 -28.14
CA LYS A 28 2.88 17.74 -29.38
C LYS A 28 3.53 16.77 -30.37
N THR A 29 4.18 15.74 -29.84
CA THR A 29 4.81 14.68 -30.61
C THR A 29 4.58 13.34 -29.90
N PRO A 30 4.29 12.26 -30.63
CA PRO A 30 4.29 10.91 -30.06
C PRO A 30 5.60 10.64 -29.34
N TYR A 31 5.53 9.94 -28.21
CA TYR A 31 6.67 9.60 -27.36
C TYR A 31 7.43 10.82 -26.79
N GLY A 32 6.83 12.01 -26.84
CA GLY A 32 7.47 13.25 -26.36
C GLY A 32 7.56 13.34 -24.83
N ARG A 33 6.72 12.60 -24.09
CA ARG A 33 6.74 12.55 -22.61
C ARG A 33 7.67 11.45 -22.09
N ASN A 34 7.57 10.25 -22.65
CA ASN A 34 8.42 9.10 -22.40
C ASN A 34 8.29 8.08 -23.56
N GLU A 35 9.13 7.04 -23.57
CA GLU A 35 9.22 6.08 -24.68
C GLU A 35 7.99 5.17 -24.86
N LEU A 36 7.04 5.18 -23.92
CA LEU A 36 5.78 4.42 -23.96
C LEU A 36 4.53 5.31 -24.08
N TRP A 37 4.70 6.63 -24.13
CA TRP A 37 3.60 7.60 -24.21
C TRP A 37 3.36 8.03 -25.66
N GLU A 38 2.52 7.30 -26.40
CA GLU A 38 2.30 7.55 -27.83
C GLU A 38 1.26 8.66 -28.13
N GLY A 39 0.37 8.95 -27.19
CA GLY A 39 -0.74 9.88 -27.39
C GLY A 39 -1.49 10.21 -26.10
N ILE A 40 -2.45 11.13 -26.18
CA ILE A 40 -3.20 11.66 -25.02
C ILE A 40 -4.37 10.76 -24.63
N THR A 41 -5.16 10.26 -25.58
CA THR A 41 -6.39 9.51 -25.27
C THR A 41 -6.74 8.42 -26.29
N ASN A 42 -7.42 7.38 -25.81
CA ASN A 42 -8.09 6.38 -26.64
C ASN A 42 -9.62 6.56 -26.68
N TYR A 43 -10.14 7.69 -26.20
CA TYR A 43 -11.57 7.98 -26.16
C TYR A 43 -11.85 9.43 -26.54
N LEU A 44 -12.86 9.65 -27.38
CA LEU A 44 -13.36 10.97 -27.69
C LEU A 44 -14.88 10.92 -27.86
N LYS A 45 -15.60 11.67 -27.01
CA LYS A 45 -17.06 11.76 -27.08
C LYS A 45 -17.51 13.18 -27.40
N ILE A 46 -18.38 13.30 -28.39
CA ILE A 46 -19.13 14.51 -28.71
C ILE A 46 -20.57 14.30 -28.27
N LYS A 47 -20.97 15.03 -27.23
CA LYS A 47 -22.31 14.98 -26.66
C LYS A 47 -23.04 16.29 -26.91
N GLN A 48 -24.28 16.23 -27.33
CA GLN A 48 -25.12 17.39 -27.51
C GLN A 48 -26.27 17.41 -26.49
N LEU A 49 -26.45 18.58 -25.88
CA LEU A 49 -27.56 18.91 -24.97
C LEU A 49 -28.16 20.27 -25.35
N ARG A 50 -29.30 20.25 -26.04
CA ARG A 50 -29.93 21.44 -26.64
C ARG A 50 -28.95 22.20 -27.54
N ASP A 51 -28.56 23.42 -27.18
CA ASP A 51 -27.59 24.22 -27.95
C ASP A 51 -26.14 23.99 -27.53
N LYS A 52 -25.91 23.19 -26.50
CA LYS A 52 -24.57 22.91 -25.97
C LYS A 52 -24.01 21.66 -26.64
N ILE A 53 -22.80 21.78 -27.16
CA ILE A 53 -21.96 20.64 -27.56
C ILE A 53 -20.86 20.50 -26.52
N GLU A 54 -20.66 19.29 -26.04
CA GLU A 54 -19.68 18.89 -25.04
C GLU A 54 -18.72 17.88 -25.67
N VAL A 55 -17.44 18.03 -25.40
CA VAL A 55 -16.35 17.17 -25.86
C VAL A 55 -15.65 16.60 -24.62
N TYR A 56 -15.55 15.29 -24.57
CA TYR A 56 -14.89 14.53 -23.51
C TYR A 56 -13.74 13.74 -24.10
N THR A 57 -12.61 13.69 -23.39
CA THR A 57 -11.42 12.92 -23.77
C THR A 57 -11.26 11.65 -22.94
N SER A 58 -12.22 11.33 -22.08
CA SER A 58 -12.29 10.09 -21.31
C SER A 58 -13.75 9.77 -20.96
N ASP A 59 -14.09 8.48 -20.88
CA ASP A 59 -15.45 8.00 -20.60
C ASP A 59 -15.93 8.34 -19.17
N GLY A 60 -15.01 8.65 -18.26
CA GLY A 60 -15.29 8.99 -16.85
C GLY A 60 -15.12 10.47 -16.48
N GLU A 61 -14.89 11.37 -17.44
CA GLU A 61 -14.66 12.79 -17.15
C GLU A 61 -15.95 13.52 -16.72
N TYR A 62 -15.94 14.09 -15.51
CA TYR A 62 -17.00 15.00 -15.03
C TYR A 62 -16.95 16.39 -15.69
N THR A 63 -15.81 16.74 -16.30
CA THR A 63 -15.57 18.04 -16.91
C THR A 63 -15.38 17.90 -18.42
N SER A 64 -16.18 18.61 -19.20
CA SER A 64 -16.07 18.63 -20.67
C SER A 64 -15.64 20.00 -21.19
N LYS A 65 -15.05 19.99 -22.37
CA LYS A 65 -14.97 21.21 -23.19
C LYS A 65 -16.28 21.42 -23.88
N SER A 66 -16.80 22.64 -23.84
CA SER A 66 -18.10 22.89 -24.44
C SER A 66 -18.15 24.18 -25.25
N ILE A 67 -19.06 24.17 -26.21
CA ILE A 67 -19.42 25.32 -27.03
C ILE A 67 -20.93 25.40 -27.12
N THR A 68 -21.46 26.61 -27.06
CA THR A 68 -22.88 26.88 -27.33
C THR A 68 -23.03 27.28 -28.79
N ILE A 69 -23.76 26.48 -29.55
CA ILE A 69 -24.13 26.76 -30.94
C ILE A 69 -25.62 27.12 -30.93
N ALA A 70 -25.91 28.42 -30.98
CA ALA A 70 -27.28 28.93 -30.87
C ALA A 70 -28.18 28.37 -31.98
N GLY A 71 -29.28 27.73 -31.58
CA GLY A 71 -30.24 27.10 -32.50
C GLY A 71 -29.85 25.70 -32.98
N PHE A 72 -28.80 25.07 -32.41
CA PHE A 72 -28.44 23.69 -32.77
C PHE A 72 -29.61 22.73 -32.53
N HIS A 73 -30.36 22.91 -31.44
CA HIS A 73 -31.52 22.07 -31.13
C HIS A 73 -32.69 22.22 -32.13
N GLU A 74 -32.67 23.25 -32.98
CA GLU A 74 -33.68 23.47 -34.03
C GLU A 74 -33.32 22.72 -35.32
N ILE A 75 -32.10 22.16 -35.44
CA ILE A 75 -31.65 21.44 -36.64
C ILE A 75 -32.43 20.12 -36.76
N PRO A 76 -32.97 19.80 -37.95
CA PRO A 76 -33.66 18.53 -38.16
C PRO A 76 -32.77 17.32 -37.83
N GLN A 77 -33.34 16.34 -37.13
CA GLN A 77 -32.67 15.09 -36.76
C GLN A 77 -31.97 14.44 -37.96
N GLU A 78 -32.66 14.36 -39.10
CA GLU A 78 -32.13 13.79 -40.34
C GLU A 78 -30.87 14.52 -40.83
N THR A 79 -30.80 15.84 -40.66
CA THR A 79 -29.61 16.64 -41.01
C THR A 79 -28.44 16.33 -40.07
N VAL A 80 -28.71 16.18 -38.76
CA VAL A 80 -27.67 15.81 -37.79
C VAL A 80 -27.11 14.42 -38.09
N GLU A 81 -27.99 13.43 -38.28
CA GLU A 81 -27.64 12.03 -38.48
C GLU A 81 -27.00 11.75 -39.84
N ASN A 82 -27.49 12.38 -40.91
CA ASN A 82 -27.03 12.07 -42.27
C ASN A 82 -25.98 13.06 -42.81
N THR A 83 -25.75 14.21 -42.14
CA THR A 83 -24.79 15.22 -42.61
C THR A 83 -23.75 15.57 -41.56
N ILE A 84 -24.16 16.03 -40.37
CA ILE A 84 -23.22 16.54 -39.36
C ILE A 84 -22.37 15.41 -38.78
N ILE A 85 -22.99 14.34 -38.31
CA ILE A 85 -22.28 13.21 -37.68
C ILE A 85 -21.32 12.54 -38.68
N PRO A 86 -21.74 12.18 -39.91
CA PRO A 86 -20.83 11.60 -40.90
C PRO A 86 -19.65 12.50 -41.25
N ALA A 87 -19.88 13.83 -41.37
CA ALA A 87 -18.79 14.77 -41.64
C ALA A 87 -17.81 14.88 -40.46
N LEU A 88 -18.30 14.90 -39.22
CA LEU A 88 -17.43 14.89 -38.03
C LEU A 88 -16.63 13.59 -37.94
N GLU A 89 -17.28 12.45 -38.17
CA GLU A 89 -16.64 11.13 -38.20
C GLU A 89 -15.55 11.04 -39.27
N GLU A 90 -15.80 11.51 -40.48
CA GLU A 90 -14.81 11.55 -41.55
C GLU A 90 -13.60 12.41 -41.14
N GLN A 91 -13.84 13.63 -40.65
CA GLN A 91 -12.77 14.56 -40.24
C GLN A 91 -11.96 14.03 -39.06
N LEU A 92 -12.60 13.44 -38.05
CA LEU A 92 -11.93 12.85 -36.89
C LEU A 92 -11.17 11.57 -37.27
N THR A 93 -11.69 10.77 -38.19
CA THR A 93 -10.98 9.59 -38.74
C THR A 93 -9.74 10.02 -39.52
N GLN A 94 -9.86 11.04 -40.39
CA GLN A 94 -8.72 11.61 -41.11
C GLN A 94 -7.68 12.18 -40.12
N MET A 95 -8.11 12.83 -39.04
CA MET A 95 -7.23 13.32 -37.99
C MET A 95 -6.50 12.18 -37.28
N PHE A 96 -7.18 11.08 -36.96
CA PHE A 96 -6.60 9.92 -36.28
C PHE A 96 -5.47 9.26 -37.09
N PHE A 97 -5.62 9.17 -38.42
CA PHE A 97 -4.61 8.59 -39.31
C PHE A 97 -3.54 9.58 -39.79
N ASN A 98 -3.61 10.85 -39.39
CA ASN A 98 -2.65 11.87 -39.79
C ASN A 98 -1.47 11.97 -38.79
N PRO A 99 -0.21 11.81 -39.25
CA PRO A 99 0.98 11.90 -38.41
C PRO A 99 1.12 13.19 -37.59
N ASP A 100 0.64 14.32 -38.12
CA ASP A 100 0.69 15.63 -37.43
C ASP A 100 -0.15 15.63 -36.14
N PHE A 101 -1.08 14.68 -36.00
CA PHE A 101 -2.00 14.58 -34.87
C PHE A 101 -1.84 13.31 -34.04
N TYR A 102 -0.84 12.46 -34.32
CA TYR A 102 -0.65 11.21 -33.56
C TYR A 102 -0.48 11.43 -32.05
N TYR A 103 0.08 12.56 -31.61
CA TYR A 103 0.19 12.87 -30.18
C TYR A 103 -1.17 13.03 -29.47
N ARG A 104 -2.27 13.23 -30.21
CA ARG A 104 -3.62 13.39 -29.63
C ARG A 104 -4.23 12.05 -29.25
N PHE A 105 -3.92 11.00 -30.00
CA PHE A 105 -4.61 9.72 -29.89
C PHE A 105 -3.63 8.57 -29.64
N GLU A 106 -4.04 7.61 -28.83
CA GLU A 106 -3.35 6.32 -28.75
C GLU A 106 -3.49 5.55 -30.08
N TYR A 107 -2.88 4.36 -30.18
CA TYR A 107 -2.98 3.51 -31.38
C TYR A 107 -4.44 3.07 -31.65
N LYS A 108 -5.33 3.17 -30.67
CA LYS A 108 -6.77 2.93 -30.78
C LYS A 108 -7.57 4.12 -30.27
N LEU A 109 -8.75 4.33 -30.83
CA LEU A 109 -9.66 5.42 -30.45
C LEU A 109 -11.12 4.98 -30.55
N THR A 110 -11.85 5.06 -29.45
CA THR A 110 -13.31 4.98 -29.42
C THR A 110 -13.90 6.37 -29.61
N LEU A 111 -14.60 6.58 -30.73
CA LEU A 111 -15.37 7.79 -31.00
C LEU A 111 -16.84 7.58 -30.65
N VAL A 112 -17.40 8.45 -29.82
CA VAL A 112 -18.80 8.40 -29.40
C VAL A 112 -19.52 9.69 -29.80
N PHE A 113 -20.66 9.56 -30.46
CA PHE A 113 -21.58 10.65 -30.78
C PHE A 113 -22.88 10.43 -30.01
N GLU A 114 -23.23 11.32 -29.07
CA GLU A 114 -24.46 11.26 -28.29
C GLU A 114 -25.29 12.54 -28.51
N PHE A 115 -26.44 12.43 -29.18
CA PHE A 115 -27.27 13.59 -29.53
C PHE A 115 -28.70 13.41 -28.98
N GLN A 116 -29.25 14.50 -28.41
CA GLN A 116 -30.58 14.57 -27.84
C GLN A 116 -31.50 15.45 -28.67
N PHE A 117 -32.61 14.87 -29.11
CA PHE A 117 -33.63 15.55 -29.90
C PHE A 117 -34.92 15.75 -29.11
N GLY A 118 -35.83 16.58 -29.64
CA GLY A 118 -37.15 16.79 -29.05
C GLY A 118 -37.93 15.47 -28.82
N LEU A 119 -38.86 15.49 -27.85
CA LEU A 119 -39.67 14.33 -27.43
C LEU A 119 -38.88 13.19 -26.76
N GLY A 120 -37.68 13.45 -26.21
CA GLY A 120 -36.91 12.45 -25.48
C GLY A 120 -36.27 11.38 -26.37
N ARG A 121 -36.02 11.71 -27.65
CA ARG A 121 -35.31 10.84 -28.58
C ARG A 121 -33.81 11.02 -28.42
N HIS A 122 -33.10 9.90 -28.34
CA HIS A 122 -31.65 9.85 -28.18
C HIS A 122 -31.04 9.11 -29.37
N PHE A 123 -30.02 9.70 -29.97
CA PHE A 123 -29.17 9.04 -30.95
C PHE A 123 -27.79 8.80 -30.32
N GLN A 124 -27.30 7.58 -30.45
CA GLN A 124 -25.95 7.22 -30.05
C GLN A 124 -25.29 6.43 -31.18
N LYS A 125 -24.12 6.89 -31.61
CA LYS A 125 -23.23 6.15 -32.51
C LYS A 125 -21.87 6.03 -31.86
N GLU A 126 -21.33 4.82 -31.90
CA GLU A 126 -19.99 4.51 -31.43
C GLU A 126 -19.23 3.80 -32.55
N LEU A 127 -17.95 4.14 -32.71
CA LEU A 127 -17.05 3.45 -33.61
C LEU A 127 -15.65 3.39 -32.98
N THR A 128 -14.94 2.30 -33.26
CA THR A 128 -13.56 2.11 -32.81
C THR A 128 -12.63 2.16 -34.01
N LEU A 129 -11.61 3.01 -33.92
CA LEU A 129 -10.50 3.10 -34.87
C LEU A 129 -9.28 2.42 -34.27
N GLU A 130 -8.51 1.72 -35.10
CA GLU A 130 -7.20 1.16 -34.73
C GLU A 130 -6.19 1.51 -35.83
N HIS A 131 -4.96 1.82 -35.41
CA HIS A 131 -3.81 2.06 -36.28
C HIS A 131 -2.80 0.92 -36.14
N PRO A 132 -2.82 -0.10 -37.02
CA PRO A 132 -2.02 -1.32 -36.86
C PRO A 132 -0.50 -1.08 -36.80
N GLU A 133 0.01 -0.14 -37.60
CA GLU A 133 1.46 0.16 -37.63
C GLU A 133 1.93 0.80 -36.32
N ARG A 134 1.16 1.73 -35.75
CA ARG A 134 1.44 2.34 -34.45
C ARG A 134 1.32 1.33 -33.32
N LYS A 135 0.32 0.44 -33.39
CA LYS A 135 0.17 -0.69 -32.45
C LYS A 135 1.43 -1.57 -32.45
N ALA A 136 1.92 -1.93 -33.63
CA ALA A 136 3.13 -2.73 -33.79
C ALA A 136 4.38 -2.00 -33.25
N GLU A 137 4.53 -0.71 -33.55
CA GLU A 137 5.63 0.12 -33.04
C GLU A 137 5.61 0.23 -31.51
N LEU A 138 4.44 0.53 -30.92
CA LEU A 138 4.30 0.65 -29.47
C LEU A 138 4.57 -0.69 -28.79
N LYS A 139 4.12 -1.81 -29.38
CA LYS A 139 4.43 -3.14 -28.86
C LYS A 139 5.95 -3.40 -28.86
N GLU A 140 6.64 -3.10 -29.95
CA GLU A 140 8.10 -3.25 -30.04
C GLU A 140 8.81 -2.40 -28.97
N ARG A 141 8.35 -1.16 -28.77
CA ARG A 141 8.86 -0.27 -27.72
C ARG A 141 8.63 -0.83 -26.32
N LEU A 142 7.44 -1.38 -26.04
CA LEU A 142 7.13 -2.01 -24.76
C LEU A 142 7.99 -3.25 -24.53
N ASP A 143 8.12 -4.13 -25.52
CA ASP A 143 8.95 -5.33 -25.45
C ASP A 143 10.42 -4.95 -25.16
N ALA A 144 10.95 -3.95 -25.86
CA ALA A 144 12.29 -3.41 -25.64
C ALA A 144 12.45 -2.76 -24.26
N TYR A 145 11.44 -2.03 -23.78
CA TYR A 145 11.43 -1.45 -22.43
C TYR A 145 11.52 -2.53 -21.37
N VAL A 146 10.65 -3.54 -21.45
CA VAL A 146 10.59 -4.67 -20.53
C VAL A 146 11.93 -5.41 -20.53
N GLN A 147 12.49 -5.70 -21.71
CA GLN A 147 13.81 -6.36 -21.80
C GLN A 147 14.90 -5.52 -21.12
N LYS A 148 14.99 -4.23 -21.46
CA LYS A 148 16.02 -3.31 -20.96
C LYS A 148 15.94 -3.06 -19.45
N VAL A 149 14.74 -2.83 -18.93
CA VAL A 149 14.50 -2.37 -17.55
C VAL A 149 14.28 -3.52 -16.57
N ILE A 150 13.56 -4.56 -16.99
CA ILE A 150 13.15 -5.67 -16.09
C ILE A 150 14.12 -6.84 -16.17
N TYR A 151 14.53 -7.24 -17.37
CA TYR A 151 15.33 -8.45 -17.55
C TYR A 151 16.83 -8.20 -17.59
N ASP A 152 17.29 -7.28 -18.45
CA ASP A 152 18.72 -6.97 -18.62
C ASP A 152 19.24 -6.00 -17.55
N GLN A 153 18.33 -5.23 -16.93
CA GLN A 153 18.63 -4.23 -15.89
C GLN A 153 19.69 -3.21 -16.33
N THR A 154 19.75 -2.91 -17.63
CA THR A 154 20.68 -1.91 -18.21
C THR A 154 20.18 -0.48 -18.03
N ALA A 155 18.91 -0.32 -17.64
CA ALA A 155 18.32 0.94 -17.22
C ALA A 155 17.42 0.72 -15.99
N LYS A 156 17.24 1.79 -15.21
CA LYS A 156 16.32 1.81 -14.07
C LYS A 156 14.97 2.41 -14.48
N MET A 157 13.90 1.88 -13.90
CA MET A 157 12.56 2.45 -14.03
C MET A 157 12.52 3.85 -13.44
N LYS A 158 11.95 4.81 -14.17
CA LYS A 158 11.80 6.19 -13.72
C LYS A 158 10.37 6.44 -13.27
N GLU A 159 10.19 7.21 -12.20
CA GLU A 159 8.89 7.63 -11.67
C GLU A 159 7.88 8.06 -12.76
N LYS A 160 8.30 8.95 -13.67
CA LYS A 160 7.45 9.51 -14.74
C LYS A 160 7.04 8.53 -15.84
N GLU A 161 7.59 7.32 -15.84
CA GLU A 161 7.34 6.26 -16.83
C GLU A 161 6.37 5.19 -16.27
N ILE A 162 6.21 5.10 -14.95
CA ILE A 162 5.44 4.03 -14.28
C ILE A 162 4.01 3.97 -14.80
N HIS A 163 3.29 5.09 -14.83
CA HIS A 163 1.91 5.11 -15.32
C HIS A 163 1.79 4.59 -16.76
N SER A 164 2.66 5.04 -17.66
CA SER A 164 2.65 4.58 -19.06
C SER A 164 3.04 3.12 -19.18
N PHE A 165 3.98 2.66 -18.36
CA PHE A 165 4.37 1.25 -18.31
C PHE A 165 3.21 0.34 -17.89
N PHE A 166 2.53 0.66 -16.79
CA PHE A 166 1.39 -0.13 -16.32
C PHE A 166 0.22 -0.09 -17.29
N ASP A 167 -0.10 1.08 -17.83
CA ASP A 167 -1.15 1.24 -18.83
C ASP A 167 -0.94 0.30 -20.03
N LYS A 168 0.28 0.27 -20.59
CA LYS A 168 0.59 -0.60 -21.74
C LYS A 168 0.74 -2.08 -21.36
N LEU A 169 1.12 -2.38 -20.11
CA LEU A 169 1.23 -3.75 -19.62
C LEU A 169 -0.15 -4.38 -19.34
N PHE A 170 -1.15 -3.59 -18.96
CA PHE A 170 -2.52 -4.05 -18.78
C PHE A 170 -3.39 -3.96 -20.05
N ASP A 171 -2.88 -3.34 -21.13
CA ASP A 171 -3.47 -3.46 -22.47
C ASP A 171 -3.05 -4.79 -23.15
N PHE A 172 -3.76 -5.86 -22.81
CA PHE A 172 -3.53 -7.20 -23.36
C PHE A 172 -3.75 -7.30 -24.88
N GLU A 173 -4.55 -6.41 -25.47
CA GLU A 173 -4.73 -6.35 -26.92
C GLU A 173 -3.51 -5.78 -27.65
N LEU A 174 -2.76 -4.89 -26.99
CA LEU A 174 -1.50 -4.34 -27.47
C LEU A 174 -0.37 -5.36 -27.32
N ASN A 175 -0.18 -5.89 -26.11
CA ASN A 175 1.05 -6.61 -25.77
C ASN A 175 1.00 -8.11 -26.09
N GLY A 176 -0.19 -8.73 -26.11
CA GLY A 176 -0.36 -10.16 -26.36
C GLY A 176 0.32 -11.06 -25.32
N TYR A 177 0.62 -10.53 -24.13
CA TYR A 177 1.18 -11.29 -23.03
C TYR A 177 0.08 -12.13 -22.35
N SER A 178 0.46 -13.29 -21.83
CA SER A 178 -0.37 -13.98 -20.85
C SER A 178 -0.39 -13.21 -19.54
N GLU A 179 -1.48 -13.31 -18.78
CA GLU A 179 -1.61 -12.73 -17.45
C GLU A 179 -0.49 -13.18 -16.50
N ASP A 180 -0.04 -14.44 -16.58
CA ASP A 180 1.10 -14.95 -15.80
C ASP A 180 2.42 -14.22 -16.10
N LYS A 181 2.62 -13.79 -17.35
CA LYS A 181 3.80 -13.02 -17.77
C LYS A 181 3.74 -11.60 -17.24
N VAL A 182 2.54 -11.00 -17.20
CA VAL A 182 2.33 -9.69 -16.57
C VAL A 182 2.63 -9.76 -15.08
N ILE A 183 2.17 -10.81 -14.38
CA ILE A 183 2.53 -11.05 -12.97
C ILE A 183 4.05 -11.12 -12.80
N GLU A 184 4.74 -11.93 -13.61
CA GLU A 184 6.19 -12.09 -13.54
C GLU A 184 6.92 -10.75 -13.72
N ILE A 185 6.53 -9.97 -14.74
CA ILE A 185 7.12 -8.66 -15.03
C ILE A 185 6.92 -7.71 -13.84
N LEU A 186 5.73 -7.70 -13.25
CA LEU A 186 5.38 -6.79 -12.14
C LEU A 186 6.08 -7.17 -10.82
N GLU A 187 6.18 -8.47 -10.51
CA GLU A 187 6.93 -8.95 -9.36
C GLU A 187 8.43 -8.63 -9.49
N LYS A 188 9.02 -8.89 -10.67
CA LYS A 188 10.42 -8.53 -10.94
C LYS A 188 10.63 -7.03 -10.89
N GLY A 189 9.74 -6.24 -11.50
CA GLY A 189 9.82 -4.79 -11.50
C GLY A 189 9.82 -4.19 -10.10
N PHE A 190 8.99 -4.72 -9.20
CA PHE A 190 8.93 -4.27 -7.81
C PHE A 190 10.27 -4.48 -7.08
N LEU A 191 10.90 -5.65 -7.26
CA LEU A 191 12.19 -5.98 -6.62
C LEU A 191 13.36 -5.13 -7.12
N LEU A 192 13.24 -4.49 -8.28
CA LEU A 192 14.28 -3.64 -8.87
C LEU A 192 14.25 -2.18 -8.38
N ILE A 193 13.20 -1.79 -7.64
CA ILE A 193 13.09 -0.43 -7.09
C ILE A 193 14.01 -0.31 -5.88
N ASP A 194 14.92 0.66 -5.92
CA ASP A 194 15.77 0.97 -4.77
C ASP A 194 14.89 1.45 -3.59
N PRO A 195 15.00 0.84 -2.39
CA PRO A 195 14.22 1.25 -1.22
C PRO A 195 14.37 2.73 -0.84
N LYS A 196 15.46 3.38 -1.26
CA LYS A 196 15.67 4.83 -1.04
C LYS A 196 14.77 5.70 -1.91
N TRP A 197 14.16 5.15 -2.97
CA TRP A 197 13.33 5.89 -3.92
C TRP A 197 11.85 5.82 -3.53
N LYS A 198 11.53 6.35 -2.34
CA LYS A 198 10.19 6.31 -1.73
C LYS A 198 9.07 6.67 -2.72
N LYS A 199 9.20 7.80 -3.43
CA LYS A 199 8.20 8.26 -4.39
C LYS A 199 8.00 7.31 -5.60
N THR A 200 9.08 6.67 -6.08
CA THR A 200 8.98 5.68 -7.16
C THR A 200 8.28 4.43 -6.67
N MET A 201 8.54 4.00 -5.43
CA MET A 201 7.87 2.86 -4.81
C MET A 201 6.38 3.15 -4.58
N GLU A 202 6.04 4.32 -4.05
CA GLU A 202 4.66 4.79 -3.88
C GLU A 202 3.88 4.76 -5.20
N GLU A 203 4.44 5.37 -6.26
CA GLU A 203 3.80 5.41 -7.58
C GLU A 203 3.64 4.01 -8.18
N TYR A 204 4.63 3.13 -8.00
CA TYR A 204 4.57 1.76 -8.48
C TYR A 204 3.46 0.97 -7.79
N LEU A 205 3.39 1.07 -6.46
CA LEU A 205 2.35 0.41 -5.67
C LEU A 205 0.96 0.95 -6.00
N TRP A 206 0.84 2.28 -6.15
CA TRP A 206 -0.41 2.89 -6.58
C TRP A 206 -0.85 2.36 -7.95
N CYS A 207 0.05 2.35 -8.94
CA CYS A 207 -0.25 1.83 -10.27
C CYS A 207 -0.58 0.33 -10.23
N LEU A 208 0.14 -0.46 -9.43
CA LEU A 208 -0.11 -1.89 -9.25
C LEU A 208 -1.53 -2.14 -8.77
N LEU A 209 -1.95 -1.46 -7.70
CA LEU A 209 -3.30 -1.61 -7.14
C LEU A 209 -4.36 -1.04 -8.08
N TYR A 210 -4.11 0.12 -8.69
CA TYR A 210 -5.05 0.78 -9.57
C TYR A 210 -5.33 -0.02 -10.84
N TYR A 211 -4.30 -0.31 -11.64
CA TYR A 211 -4.48 -0.97 -12.95
C TYR A 211 -4.92 -2.43 -12.80
N SER A 212 -4.44 -3.15 -11.78
CA SER A 212 -4.94 -4.51 -11.52
C SER A 212 -6.41 -4.51 -11.11
N ASN A 213 -6.86 -3.51 -10.34
CA ASN A 213 -8.28 -3.37 -10.00
C ASN A 213 -9.11 -2.92 -11.21
N GLN A 214 -8.60 -2.02 -12.07
CA GLN A 214 -9.28 -1.66 -13.32
C GLN A 214 -9.47 -2.89 -14.21
N TRP A 215 -8.41 -3.67 -14.42
CA TRP A 215 -8.50 -4.93 -15.17
C TRP A 215 -9.49 -5.90 -14.54
N LYS A 216 -9.49 -6.03 -13.21
CA LYS A 216 -10.47 -6.87 -12.50
C LYS A 216 -11.90 -6.44 -12.81
N GLU A 217 -12.21 -5.16 -12.63
CA GLU A 217 -13.57 -4.63 -12.77
C GLU A 217 -14.05 -4.59 -14.23
N GLN A 218 -13.16 -4.28 -15.18
CA GLN A 218 -13.51 -4.09 -16.59
C GLN A 218 -13.40 -5.37 -17.42
N VAL A 219 -12.54 -6.32 -17.03
CA VAL A 219 -12.26 -7.54 -17.80
C VAL A 219 -12.67 -8.78 -17.03
N PHE A 220 -12.08 -9.04 -15.86
CA PHE A 220 -12.27 -10.33 -15.17
C PHE A 220 -13.70 -10.53 -14.67
N VAL A 221 -14.24 -9.55 -13.94
CA VAL A 221 -15.58 -9.62 -13.35
C VAL A 221 -16.66 -9.77 -14.42
N PRO A 222 -16.68 -8.96 -15.50
CA PRO A 222 -17.67 -9.10 -16.57
C PRO A 222 -17.61 -10.43 -17.32
N LEU A 223 -16.49 -11.17 -17.30
CA LEU A 223 -16.43 -12.50 -17.91
C LEU A 223 -17.30 -13.50 -17.14
N TYR A 224 -17.18 -13.53 -15.81
CA TYR A 224 -17.71 -14.62 -14.97
C TYR A 224 -18.93 -14.26 -14.13
N TYR A 225 -19.17 -12.97 -13.86
CA TYR A 225 -20.19 -12.50 -12.93
C TYR A 225 -21.18 -11.54 -13.59
N ASN A 226 -22.41 -11.53 -13.07
CA ASN A 226 -23.34 -10.43 -13.20
C ASN A 226 -23.21 -9.55 -11.95
N VAL A 227 -23.08 -8.24 -12.15
CA VAL A 227 -22.94 -7.26 -11.08
C VAL A 227 -24.26 -6.52 -10.88
N LYS A 228 -24.71 -6.38 -9.65
CA LYS A 228 -25.84 -5.52 -9.25
C LYS A 228 -25.39 -4.51 -8.20
N GLY A 229 -26.01 -3.33 -8.19
CA GLY A 229 -25.69 -2.26 -7.25
C GLY A 229 -24.60 -1.32 -7.77
N GLU A 230 -24.37 -0.24 -7.02
CA GLU A 230 -23.39 0.80 -7.33
C GLU A 230 -22.33 0.89 -6.22
N ASP A 231 -21.13 1.30 -6.60
CA ASP A 231 -19.98 1.57 -5.74
C ASP A 231 -19.70 0.49 -4.68
N TRP A 232 -20.06 0.77 -3.43
CA TRP A 232 -19.72 0.00 -2.23
C TRP A 232 -20.70 -1.14 -1.92
N SER A 233 -21.78 -1.26 -2.70
CA SER A 233 -22.87 -2.22 -2.50
C SER A 233 -22.99 -3.24 -3.64
N LYS A 234 -21.89 -3.49 -4.36
CA LYS A 234 -21.86 -4.43 -5.48
C LYS A 234 -22.12 -5.86 -5.00
N GLU A 235 -23.16 -6.46 -5.56
CA GLU A 235 -23.46 -7.89 -5.44
C GLU A 235 -23.01 -8.60 -6.71
N TYR A 236 -22.21 -9.65 -6.52
CA TYR A 236 -21.69 -10.49 -7.61
C TYR A 236 -22.45 -11.81 -7.64
N THR A 237 -22.96 -12.18 -8.81
CA THR A 237 -23.64 -13.46 -9.01
C THR A 237 -23.05 -14.18 -10.22
N LEU A 238 -22.64 -15.43 -10.04
CA LEU A 238 -22.04 -16.22 -11.11
C LEU A 238 -23.00 -16.33 -12.29
N LYS A 239 -22.48 -16.25 -13.52
CA LYS A 239 -23.28 -16.46 -14.73
C LYS A 239 -23.77 -17.92 -14.78
N LYS A 240 -25.07 -18.10 -15.06
CA LYS A 240 -25.78 -19.39 -14.92
C LYS A 240 -25.20 -20.54 -15.74
N ASP A 241 -24.57 -20.24 -16.87
CA ASP A 241 -24.04 -21.25 -17.80
C ASP A 241 -22.52 -21.43 -17.68
N LEU A 242 -21.90 -20.88 -16.63
CA LEU A 242 -20.46 -21.01 -16.41
C LEU A 242 -20.12 -22.39 -15.82
N GLU A 243 -19.44 -23.22 -16.61
CA GLU A 243 -18.78 -24.42 -16.09
C GLU A 243 -17.35 -24.09 -15.65
N VAL A 244 -16.96 -24.56 -14.46
CA VAL A 244 -15.61 -24.30 -13.87
C VAL A 244 -14.46 -24.66 -14.81
N LYS A 245 -14.62 -25.72 -15.62
CA LYS A 245 -13.61 -26.16 -16.60
C LYS A 245 -13.34 -25.15 -17.73
N ASN A 246 -14.25 -24.19 -17.94
CA ASN A 246 -14.15 -23.16 -18.97
C ASN A 246 -13.51 -21.86 -18.42
N ILE A 247 -13.07 -21.85 -17.16
CA ILE A 247 -12.39 -20.70 -16.57
C ILE A 247 -10.95 -20.64 -17.08
N ASP A 248 -10.60 -19.51 -17.69
CA ASP A 248 -9.24 -19.20 -18.11
C ASP A 248 -8.34 -19.11 -16.87
N GLN A 249 -7.39 -20.04 -16.78
CA GLN A 249 -6.51 -20.17 -15.62
C GLN A 249 -5.52 -19.01 -15.49
N ALA A 250 -5.05 -18.43 -16.61
CA ALA A 250 -4.13 -17.29 -16.56
C ALA A 250 -4.85 -16.06 -15.99
N LYS A 251 -6.10 -15.83 -16.42
CA LYS A 251 -6.97 -14.78 -15.84
C LYS A 251 -7.24 -15.03 -14.37
N LEU A 252 -7.59 -16.26 -14.00
CA LEU A 252 -7.82 -16.61 -12.60
C LEU A 252 -6.57 -16.38 -11.74
N ASN A 253 -5.38 -16.67 -12.26
CA ASN A 253 -4.12 -16.41 -11.58
C ASN A 253 -3.89 -14.91 -11.31
N LEU A 254 -4.14 -14.04 -12.30
CA LEU A 254 -4.00 -12.59 -12.11
C LEU A 254 -5.06 -12.01 -11.18
N PHE A 255 -6.29 -12.55 -11.19
CA PHE A 255 -7.31 -12.19 -10.21
C PHE A 255 -6.88 -12.52 -8.77
N ILE A 256 -6.31 -13.71 -8.56
CA ILE A 256 -5.78 -14.13 -7.25
C ILE A 256 -4.55 -13.31 -6.85
N GLN A 257 -3.67 -13.04 -7.80
CA GLN A 257 -2.46 -12.26 -7.57
C GLN A 257 -2.79 -10.81 -7.22
N GLN A 258 -3.79 -10.20 -7.87
CA GLN A 258 -4.28 -8.88 -7.53
C GLN A 258 -4.80 -8.81 -6.09
N ALA A 259 -5.54 -9.83 -5.63
CA ALA A 259 -5.96 -9.91 -4.24
C ALA A 259 -4.76 -10.00 -3.28
N LEU A 260 -3.72 -10.78 -3.64
CA LEU A 260 -2.49 -10.86 -2.85
C LEU A 260 -1.76 -9.51 -2.76
N TRP A 261 -1.59 -8.79 -3.88
CA TRP A 261 -1.01 -7.44 -3.90
C TRP A 261 -1.81 -6.48 -3.02
N ARG A 262 -3.13 -6.54 -3.08
CA ARG A 262 -4.02 -5.69 -2.30
C ARG A 262 -3.95 -5.97 -0.80
N ILE A 263 -3.72 -7.22 -0.39
CA ILE A 263 -3.51 -7.56 1.04
C ILE A 263 -2.14 -7.05 1.50
N LYS A 264 -1.10 -7.30 0.69
CA LYS A 264 0.29 -7.00 1.04
C LYS A 264 0.57 -5.49 1.10
N TYR A 265 0.04 -4.75 0.14
CA TYR A 265 0.29 -3.31 -0.04
C TYR A 265 -0.94 -2.47 0.28
N LYS A 266 -1.82 -2.96 1.16
CA LYS A 266 -3.06 -2.28 1.57
C LYS A 266 -2.81 -0.81 1.91
N GLU A 267 -3.68 0.07 1.43
CA GLU A 267 -3.69 1.49 1.80
C GLU A 267 -4.79 1.74 2.85
N TYR A 268 -5.90 0.98 2.76
CA TYR A 268 -7.05 1.14 3.62
C TYR A 268 -7.46 -0.17 4.29
N SER A 269 -8.13 -0.05 5.45
CA SER A 269 -8.61 -1.21 6.21
C SER A 269 -9.57 -2.12 5.43
N TRP A 270 -10.31 -1.57 4.47
CA TRP A 270 -11.22 -2.32 3.61
C TRP A 270 -10.52 -3.07 2.46
N ASP A 271 -9.27 -2.77 2.13
CA ASP A 271 -8.55 -3.44 1.06
C ASP A 271 -8.38 -4.93 1.32
N VAL A 272 -7.98 -5.28 2.55
CA VAL A 272 -7.85 -6.67 2.99
C VAL A 272 -9.20 -7.36 2.93
N ARG A 273 -10.28 -6.70 3.37
CA ARG A 273 -11.63 -7.27 3.34
C ARG A 273 -12.04 -7.64 1.92
N PHE A 274 -11.94 -6.71 0.97
CA PHE A 274 -12.35 -6.97 -0.41
C PHE A 274 -11.45 -7.99 -1.09
N ALA A 275 -10.14 -7.98 -0.83
CA ALA A 275 -9.24 -9.00 -1.34
C ALA A 275 -9.54 -10.39 -0.78
N CYS A 276 -9.91 -10.51 0.50
CA CYS A 276 -10.40 -11.77 1.06
C CYS A 276 -11.68 -12.24 0.37
N GLU A 277 -12.64 -11.33 0.13
CA GLU A 277 -13.87 -11.64 -0.61
C GLU A 277 -13.56 -12.14 -2.05
N ASP A 278 -12.56 -11.55 -2.71
CA ASP A 278 -12.07 -11.98 -4.03
C ASP A 278 -11.41 -13.39 -3.96
N LEU A 279 -10.54 -13.64 -2.98
CA LEU A 279 -9.95 -14.98 -2.76
C LEU A 279 -11.01 -16.04 -2.43
N GLU A 280 -12.02 -15.69 -1.62
CA GLU A 280 -13.10 -16.60 -1.28
C GLU A 280 -13.94 -16.98 -2.50
N ARG A 281 -14.23 -16.02 -3.39
CA ARG A 281 -14.89 -16.28 -4.67
C ARG A 281 -14.04 -17.18 -5.56
N ALA A 282 -12.76 -16.85 -5.70
CA ALA A 282 -11.83 -17.66 -6.46
C ALA A 282 -11.81 -19.11 -5.95
N ALA A 283 -11.80 -19.32 -4.63
CA ALA A 283 -11.78 -20.65 -4.03
C ALA A 283 -13.13 -21.39 -4.14
N LYS A 284 -14.23 -20.77 -3.70
CA LYS A 284 -15.53 -21.42 -3.51
C LYS A 284 -16.35 -21.49 -4.81
N GLU A 285 -16.25 -20.47 -5.66
CA GLU A 285 -17.11 -20.32 -6.83
C GLU A 285 -16.38 -20.66 -8.13
N LEU A 286 -15.08 -20.31 -8.21
CA LEU A 286 -14.25 -20.56 -9.39
C LEU A 286 -13.35 -21.79 -9.27
N GLY A 287 -13.37 -22.49 -8.12
CA GLY A 287 -12.65 -23.74 -7.90
C GLY A 287 -11.12 -23.62 -7.81
N SER A 288 -10.59 -22.45 -7.47
CA SER A 288 -9.14 -22.25 -7.34
C SER A 288 -8.56 -22.89 -6.08
N GLU A 289 -7.72 -23.90 -6.28
CA GLU A 289 -6.92 -24.49 -5.20
C GLU A 289 -5.90 -23.49 -4.63
N LYS A 290 -5.32 -22.64 -5.50
CA LYS A 290 -4.35 -21.61 -5.10
C LYS A 290 -4.98 -20.60 -4.13
N ALA A 291 -6.18 -20.12 -4.42
CA ALA A 291 -6.90 -19.20 -3.53
C ALA A 291 -7.31 -19.88 -2.22
N ALA A 292 -7.78 -21.13 -2.28
CA ALA A 292 -8.09 -21.91 -1.08
C ALA A 292 -6.85 -22.13 -0.18
N MET A 293 -5.69 -22.34 -0.80
CA MET A 293 -4.41 -22.44 -0.10
C MET A 293 -4.03 -21.10 0.55
N TYR A 294 -4.12 -19.97 -0.17
CA TYR A 294 -3.82 -18.64 0.38
C TYR A 294 -4.66 -18.34 1.64
N LEU A 295 -5.94 -18.65 1.60
CA LEU A 295 -6.86 -18.46 2.74
C LEU A 295 -6.51 -19.33 3.95
N LYS A 296 -5.97 -20.55 3.73
CA LYS A 296 -5.79 -21.55 4.80
C LYS A 296 -4.35 -21.67 5.30
N LYS A 297 -3.39 -21.70 4.40
CA LYS A 297 -1.97 -22.02 4.63
C LYS A 297 -1.01 -20.93 4.16
N GLY A 298 -1.51 -19.86 3.55
CA GLY A 298 -0.68 -18.83 2.95
C GLY A 298 -0.19 -19.20 1.56
N THR A 299 0.95 -18.63 1.13
CA THR A 299 1.42 -18.68 -0.26
C THR A 299 1.88 -20.08 -0.70
N GLY A 300 2.17 -20.97 0.24
CA GLY A 300 2.75 -22.30 -0.02
C GLY A 300 4.27 -22.28 -0.27
N ILE A 301 4.92 -21.11 -0.17
CA ILE A 301 6.39 -20.99 -0.26
C ILE A 301 7.05 -21.62 0.97
N LEU A 302 6.47 -21.38 2.15
CA LEU A 302 6.96 -21.94 3.40
C LEU A 302 6.48 -23.39 3.56
N PRO A 303 7.35 -24.31 4.02
CA PRO A 303 6.99 -25.71 4.20
C PRO A 303 5.98 -25.88 5.35
N ASP A 304 5.09 -26.87 5.22
CA ASP A 304 3.99 -27.14 6.17
C ASP A 304 4.45 -27.26 7.63
N ASN A 305 5.63 -27.82 7.88
CA ASN A 305 6.18 -27.99 9.23
C ASN A 305 6.67 -26.69 9.90
N LEU A 306 6.84 -25.60 9.14
CA LEU A 306 7.17 -24.28 9.67
C LEU A 306 5.92 -23.40 9.87
N ILE A 307 4.81 -23.74 9.22
CA ILE A 307 3.56 -22.98 9.31
C ILE A 307 2.46 -23.69 10.09
N HIS A 308 2.64 -24.95 10.46
CA HIS A 308 1.69 -25.72 11.26
C HIS A 308 2.40 -26.60 12.29
N TYR A 309 1.97 -26.50 13.55
CA TYR A 309 2.40 -27.38 14.62
C TYR A 309 1.23 -27.68 15.56
N LYS A 310 1.05 -28.94 15.94
CA LYS A 310 -0.06 -29.35 16.81
C LYS A 310 0.28 -30.57 17.63
N ASP A 311 -0.04 -30.50 18.92
CA ASP A 311 -0.05 -31.63 19.84
C ASP A 311 -1.25 -31.54 20.81
N ASP A 312 -1.21 -32.28 21.91
CA ASP A 312 -2.27 -32.30 22.92
C ASP A 312 -2.42 -30.98 23.70
N ASP A 313 -1.36 -30.16 23.76
CA ASP A 313 -1.26 -28.97 24.59
C ASP A 313 -1.35 -27.67 23.79
N ILE A 314 -0.97 -27.68 22.52
CA ILE A 314 -0.91 -26.49 21.66
C ILE A 314 -1.32 -26.77 20.21
N GLU A 315 -1.80 -25.72 19.56
CA GLU A 315 -1.98 -25.64 18.11
C GLU A 315 -1.46 -24.28 17.64
N CYS A 316 -0.51 -24.31 16.71
CA CYS A 316 0.13 -23.15 16.10
C CYS A 316 -0.07 -23.21 14.59
N ASP A 317 -0.50 -22.09 14.01
CA ASP A 317 -0.66 -21.93 12.58
C ASP A 317 -0.05 -20.58 12.15
N ALA A 318 0.55 -20.52 10.98
CA ALA A 318 1.04 -19.28 10.38
C ALA A 318 0.51 -19.11 8.96
N ASN A 319 0.26 -17.87 8.58
CA ASN A 319 -0.17 -17.52 7.24
C ASN A 319 0.57 -16.25 6.81
N ASP A 320 1.45 -16.37 5.81
CA ASP A 320 2.29 -15.31 5.28
C ASP A 320 1.56 -14.34 4.34
N VAL A 321 0.40 -14.73 3.79
CA VAL A 321 -0.48 -13.82 3.04
C VAL A 321 -1.05 -12.76 3.98
N PHE A 322 -1.49 -13.15 5.17
CA PHE A 322 -2.08 -12.25 6.17
C PHE A 322 -1.12 -11.79 7.25
N ALA A 323 0.16 -12.18 7.15
CA ALA A 323 1.18 -11.96 8.18
C ALA A 323 0.63 -12.27 9.60
N THR A 324 0.00 -13.44 9.75
CA THR A 324 -0.69 -13.83 10.98
C THR A 324 -0.06 -15.09 11.55
N ILE A 325 0.19 -15.08 12.86
CA ILE A 325 0.58 -16.25 13.64
C ILE A 325 -0.55 -16.54 14.63
N THR A 326 -1.18 -17.71 14.55
CA THR A 326 -2.21 -18.15 15.49
C THR A 326 -1.60 -19.11 16.50
N ILE A 327 -1.83 -18.86 17.78
CA ILE A 327 -1.35 -19.68 18.89
C ILE A 327 -2.51 -19.99 19.81
N LYS A 328 -2.85 -21.28 19.91
CA LYS A 328 -3.93 -21.77 20.76
C LYS A 328 -3.37 -22.72 21.82
N ILE A 329 -3.26 -22.21 23.03
CA ILE A 329 -2.85 -22.98 24.22
C ILE A 329 -4.06 -23.71 24.78
N LYS A 330 -3.95 -25.04 24.91
CA LYS A 330 -4.96 -25.93 25.51
C LYS A 330 -4.63 -26.24 26.97
N GLN A 331 -3.34 -26.39 27.29
CA GLN A 331 -2.81 -26.59 28.63
C GLN A 331 -1.72 -25.55 28.96
N GLU A 332 -1.92 -24.81 30.06
CA GLU A 332 -1.00 -23.79 30.55
C GLU A 332 0.22 -24.44 31.22
N SER A 333 1.38 -24.38 30.58
CA SER A 333 2.64 -24.84 31.15
C SER A 333 3.81 -24.13 30.48
N ALA A 334 4.95 -24.02 31.18
CA ALA A 334 6.18 -23.49 30.61
C ALA A 334 6.56 -24.23 29.31
N ALA A 335 6.48 -25.57 29.31
CA ALA A 335 6.75 -26.40 28.14
C ALA A 335 5.82 -26.10 26.94
N THR A 336 4.58 -25.67 27.18
CA THR A 336 3.66 -25.29 26.09
C THR A 336 4.07 -23.96 25.45
N TYR A 337 4.45 -22.97 26.26
CA TYR A 337 4.95 -21.69 25.77
C TYR A 337 6.33 -21.81 25.13
N ASP A 338 7.16 -22.73 25.62
CA ASP A 338 8.45 -23.09 25.02
C ASP A 338 8.29 -23.52 23.56
N LYS A 339 7.37 -24.45 23.29
CA LYS A 339 7.01 -24.90 21.93
C LYS A 339 6.48 -23.76 21.06
N ALA A 340 5.65 -22.89 21.64
CA ALA A 340 5.10 -21.73 20.93
C ALA A 340 6.21 -20.76 20.50
N LEU A 341 7.17 -20.49 21.39
CA LEU A 341 8.33 -19.65 21.09
C LEU A 341 9.24 -20.29 20.04
N ASP A 342 9.49 -21.60 20.13
CA ASP A 342 10.26 -22.33 19.11
C ASP A 342 9.62 -22.24 17.74
N PHE A 343 8.29 -22.39 17.66
CA PHE A 343 7.53 -22.23 16.42
C PHE A 343 7.72 -20.82 15.83
N ILE A 344 7.51 -19.77 16.64
CA ILE A 344 7.66 -18.39 16.18
C ILE A 344 9.11 -18.08 15.76
N ILE A 345 10.09 -18.47 16.57
CA ILE A 345 11.51 -18.21 16.28
C ILE A 345 11.93 -18.93 14.99
N ALA A 346 11.51 -20.18 14.79
CA ALA A 346 11.78 -20.91 13.56
C ALA A 346 11.17 -20.21 12.34
N LEU A 347 9.93 -19.73 12.47
CA LEU A 347 9.24 -18.98 11.43
C LEU A 347 9.96 -17.66 11.10
N LEU A 348 10.39 -16.90 12.10
CA LEU A 348 11.11 -15.63 11.93
C LEU A 348 12.55 -15.81 11.40
N LYS A 349 13.05 -17.04 11.26
CA LYS A 349 14.31 -17.32 10.55
C LYS A 349 14.11 -17.52 9.04
N THR A 350 12.87 -17.42 8.58
CA THR A 350 12.50 -17.53 7.15
C THR A 350 12.14 -16.16 6.56
N ASP A 351 11.60 -16.19 5.33
CA ASP A 351 11.05 -15.02 4.64
C ASP A 351 9.61 -14.66 5.06
N PHE A 352 9.14 -15.18 6.21
CA PHE A 352 7.86 -14.75 6.79
C PHE A 352 7.83 -13.23 7.02
N PRO A 353 6.69 -12.55 6.78
CA PRO A 353 6.56 -11.12 6.98
C PRO A 353 7.03 -10.67 8.36
N ARG A 354 7.78 -9.56 8.39
CA ARG A 354 8.37 -9.02 9.62
C ARG A 354 7.39 -8.18 10.41
N SER A 355 6.48 -7.48 9.74
CA SER A 355 5.27 -6.93 10.36
C SER A 355 4.17 -7.99 10.41
N TYR A 356 3.77 -8.43 11.60
CA TYR A 356 2.79 -9.52 11.80
C TYR A 356 1.92 -9.34 13.04
N GLU A 357 0.87 -10.13 13.18
CA GLU A 357 0.08 -10.23 14.42
C GLU A 357 0.12 -11.64 15.03
N ILE A 358 0.03 -11.74 16.36
CA ILE A 358 -0.17 -13.01 17.07
C ILE A 358 -1.61 -13.11 17.57
N LYS A 359 -2.42 -13.97 16.92
CA LYS A 359 -3.75 -14.40 17.37
C LYS A 359 -3.63 -15.47 18.44
N PHE A 360 -3.60 -15.04 19.68
CA PHE A 360 -3.45 -15.85 20.87
C PHE A 360 -4.82 -16.23 21.42
N SER A 361 -4.97 -17.48 21.83
CA SER A 361 -6.13 -18.03 22.55
C SER A 361 -5.66 -19.00 23.62
N SER A 362 -6.25 -18.91 24.82
CA SER A 362 -5.84 -19.66 26.00
C SER A 362 -7.00 -19.65 27.02
N LYS A 363 -7.02 -20.63 27.94
CA LYS A 363 -7.97 -20.67 29.06
C LYS A 363 -7.52 -19.85 30.27
N ALA A 364 -6.29 -19.36 30.30
CA ALA A 364 -5.78 -18.52 31.37
C ALA A 364 -6.54 -17.19 31.45
N PRO A 365 -6.67 -16.59 32.66
CA PRO A 365 -7.18 -15.24 32.81
C PRO A 365 -6.42 -14.25 31.93
N LYS A 366 -7.15 -13.32 31.32
CA LYS A 366 -6.50 -12.29 30.49
C LYS A 366 -5.59 -11.42 31.37
N GLN A 367 -4.32 -11.38 31.00
CA GLN A 367 -3.32 -10.54 31.66
C GLN A 367 -2.48 -9.77 30.64
N PHE A 368 -1.87 -8.70 31.13
CA PHE A 368 -1.08 -7.75 30.37
C PHE A 368 0.05 -7.24 31.26
N LEU A 369 1.12 -6.72 30.67
CA LEU A 369 2.17 -6.03 31.40
C LEU A 369 1.58 -4.82 32.13
N ASP A 370 2.08 -4.54 33.33
CA ASP A 370 1.67 -3.38 34.12
C ASP A 370 2.36 -2.10 33.62
N ILE A 371 2.05 -1.74 32.36
CA ILE A 371 2.55 -0.54 31.69
C ILE A 371 1.35 0.25 31.21
N LYS A 372 1.15 1.44 31.76
CA LYS A 372 0.03 2.30 31.42
C LYS A 372 0.27 3.00 30.08
N GLY A 373 -0.71 2.98 29.19
CA GLY A 373 -0.68 3.74 27.92
C GLY A 373 -0.41 2.89 26.67
N ILE A 374 0.05 1.65 26.83
CA ILE A 374 0.28 0.73 25.69
C ILE A 374 -1.02 0.02 25.26
N ALA A 375 -1.11 -0.37 23.98
CA ALA A 375 -2.25 -1.10 23.46
C ALA A 375 -2.39 -2.49 24.11
N LYS A 376 -3.64 -2.88 24.39
CA LYS A 376 -3.99 -4.23 24.86
C LYS A 376 -4.36 -5.08 23.67
N SER A 377 -3.39 -5.80 23.13
CA SER A 377 -3.56 -6.63 21.95
C SER A 377 -3.48 -8.12 22.29
N SER A 378 -3.71 -8.96 21.28
CA SER A 378 -3.61 -10.40 21.42
C SER A 378 -2.14 -10.83 21.58
N THR A 379 -1.25 -10.21 20.81
CA THR A 379 0.20 -10.33 20.91
C THR A 379 0.71 -9.98 22.30
N HIS A 380 0.25 -8.86 22.86
CA HIS A 380 0.61 -8.44 24.22
C HIS A 380 0.26 -9.53 25.25
N ARG A 381 -0.94 -10.11 25.13
CA ARG A 381 -1.42 -11.14 26.06
C ARG A 381 -0.57 -12.42 26.00
N PHE A 382 -0.09 -12.81 24.82
CA PHE A 382 0.80 -13.96 24.67
C PHE A 382 2.09 -13.77 25.48
N PHE A 383 2.79 -12.64 25.29
CA PHE A 383 4.04 -12.39 26.01
C PHE A 383 3.84 -12.20 27.50
N ALA A 384 2.80 -11.49 27.93
CA ALA A 384 2.47 -11.36 29.34
C ALA A 384 2.28 -12.72 30.04
N GLN A 385 1.74 -13.71 29.32
CA GLN A 385 1.57 -15.07 29.82
C GLN A 385 2.86 -15.89 29.80
N ALA A 386 3.65 -15.81 28.73
CA ALA A 386 4.93 -16.51 28.63
C ALA A 386 5.94 -16.03 29.70
N LEU A 387 5.95 -14.73 30.00
CA LEU A 387 6.87 -14.11 30.96
C LEU A 387 6.67 -14.58 32.41
N GLN A 388 5.54 -15.22 32.73
CA GLN A 388 5.32 -15.81 34.06
C GLN A 388 6.25 -16.99 34.35
N TYR A 389 6.87 -17.59 33.33
CA TYR A 389 7.76 -18.74 33.47
C TYR A 389 9.21 -18.29 33.35
N GLU A 390 9.94 -18.27 34.48
CA GLU A 390 11.33 -17.81 34.55
C GLU A 390 12.26 -18.59 33.60
N GLU A 391 12.04 -19.89 33.47
CA GLU A 391 12.79 -20.77 32.56
C GLU A 391 12.66 -20.39 31.07
N LEU A 392 11.67 -19.57 30.70
CA LEU A 392 11.48 -19.11 29.32
C LEU A 392 12.16 -17.76 29.03
N HIS A 393 12.65 -17.04 30.03
CA HIS A 393 13.11 -15.66 29.84
C HIS A 393 14.23 -15.54 28.80
N SER A 394 15.22 -16.44 28.81
CA SER A 394 16.27 -16.48 27.79
C SER A 394 15.73 -16.78 26.39
N LYS A 395 14.69 -17.62 26.27
CA LYS A 395 14.06 -17.92 24.97
C LYS A 395 13.18 -16.75 24.48
N ILE A 396 12.54 -16.02 25.40
CA ILE A 396 11.81 -14.78 25.09
C ILE A 396 12.79 -13.69 24.60
N ALA A 397 13.98 -13.62 25.17
CA ALA A 397 15.05 -12.74 24.68
C ALA A 397 15.50 -13.14 23.26
N ALA A 398 15.72 -14.44 23.01
CA ALA A 398 16.05 -14.95 21.68
C ALA A 398 14.94 -14.66 20.63
N TYR A 399 13.67 -14.72 21.05
CA TYR A 399 12.55 -14.25 20.22
C TYR A 399 12.68 -12.75 19.90
N ALA A 400 12.90 -11.91 20.91
CA ALA A 400 13.02 -10.46 20.70
C ALA A 400 14.13 -10.14 19.69
N GLU A 401 15.29 -10.79 19.82
CA GLU A 401 16.39 -10.60 18.87
C GLU A 401 16.06 -11.05 17.44
N ALA A 402 15.25 -12.09 17.27
CA ALA A 402 14.81 -12.55 15.95
C ALA A 402 13.69 -11.68 15.34
N ALA A 403 12.91 -11.00 16.18
CA ALA A 403 11.75 -10.22 15.79
C ALA A 403 12.08 -8.75 15.49
N MET A 404 12.93 -8.13 16.32
CA MET A 404 13.20 -6.70 16.23
C MET A 404 13.85 -6.32 14.91
N ARG A 405 13.19 -5.41 14.19
CA ARG A 405 13.67 -4.83 12.94
C ARG A 405 13.07 -3.44 12.77
N GLU A 406 13.92 -2.49 12.43
CA GLU A 406 13.51 -1.12 12.12
C GLU A 406 12.45 -1.09 11.00
N PHE A 407 11.47 -0.19 11.11
CA PHE A 407 10.34 -0.02 10.18
C PHE A 407 9.34 -1.19 10.10
N GLU A 408 9.28 -2.06 11.11
CA GLU A 408 8.33 -3.17 11.18
C GLU A 408 7.41 -3.06 12.40
N TRP A 409 6.16 -3.52 12.29
CA TRP A 409 5.10 -3.26 13.27
C TRP A 409 4.26 -4.51 13.59
N TYR A 410 3.72 -4.58 14.82
CA TYR A 410 2.65 -5.54 15.09
C TYR A 410 1.33 -5.10 14.45
N ASN A 411 0.73 -5.98 13.65
CA ASN A 411 -0.50 -5.69 12.89
C ASN A 411 -1.80 -5.73 13.72
N ASP A 412 -1.73 -6.11 15.01
CA ASP A 412 -2.90 -6.14 15.91
C ASP A 412 -3.04 -4.85 16.76
N ILE A 413 -2.40 -3.78 16.31
CA ILE A 413 -2.44 -2.45 16.92
C ILE A 413 -2.72 -1.43 15.81
N GLU A 414 -3.53 -0.43 16.12
CA GLU A 414 -3.79 0.68 15.20
C GLU A 414 -2.51 1.48 14.92
N GLU A 415 -2.31 1.86 13.66
CA GLU A 415 -1.20 2.70 13.23
C GLU A 415 -1.19 4.04 13.98
N GLY A 416 -0.03 4.46 14.47
CA GLY A 416 0.16 5.71 15.20
C GLY A 416 0.88 5.54 16.53
N GLU A 417 0.62 6.40 17.51
CA GLU A 417 1.43 6.52 18.74
C GLU A 417 1.60 5.22 19.56
N LYS A 418 0.65 4.28 19.43
CA LYS A 418 0.65 3.01 20.17
C LYS A 418 1.23 1.84 19.37
N SER A 419 1.49 2.03 18.08
CA SER A 419 2.18 1.04 17.25
C SER A 419 3.52 0.69 17.88
N CYS A 420 3.88 -0.58 17.77
CA CYS A 420 5.13 -1.05 18.34
C CYS A 420 5.76 -2.16 17.51
N MET A 421 7.09 -2.14 17.48
CA MET A 421 7.92 -3.07 16.75
C MET A 421 7.75 -4.50 17.28
N PRO A 422 7.77 -5.52 16.39
CA PRO A 422 7.90 -6.90 16.79
C PRO A 422 9.06 -7.08 17.79
N GLY A 423 8.75 -7.68 18.94
CA GLY A 423 9.66 -7.78 20.10
C GLY A 423 9.36 -6.83 21.26
N SER A 424 8.64 -5.71 21.07
CA SER A 424 8.42 -4.71 22.14
C SER A 424 7.90 -5.30 23.45
N TYR A 425 6.83 -6.10 23.42
CA TYR A 425 6.26 -6.69 24.64
C TYR A 425 7.21 -7.67 25.34
N ALA A 426 8.04 -8.39 24.59
CA ALA A 426 9.06 -9.28 25.16
C ALA A 426 10.16 -8.46 25.86
N VAL A 427 10.69 -7.45 25.19
CA VAL A 427 11.72 -6.54 25.73
C VAL A 427 11.21 -5.80 26.96
N PHE A 428 10.01 -5.23 26.89
CA PHE A 428 9.43 -4.47 28.00
C PHE A 428 9.22 -5.35 29.22
N GLY A 429 8.70 -6.56 29.02
CA GLY A 429 8.51 -7.51 30.10
C GLY A 429 9.82 -7.93 30.76
N LEU A 430 10.81 -8.35 29.96
CA LEU A 430 12.12 -8.76 30.46
C LEU A 430 12.85 -7.63 31.19
N GLY A 431 12.82 -6.41 30.64
CA GLY A 431 13.44 -5.24 31.25
C GLY A 431 12.83 -4.89 32.61
N LEU A 432 11.54 -5.13 32.83
CA LEU A 432 10.89 -4.91 34.14
C LEU A 432 11.13 -6.06 35.14
N ILE A 433 11.54 -7.23 34.67
CA ILE A 433 11.83 -8.41 35.49
C ILE A 433 13.23 -8.32 36.11
N SER A 434 14.26 -8.05 35.31
CA SER A 434 15.67 -8.05 35.75
C SER A 434 16.55 -7.08 34.97
N GLU A 435 17.53 -6.49 35.66
CA GLU A 435 18.57 -5.65 35.05
C GLU A 435 19.47 -6.43 34.08
N GLU A 436 19.50 -7.77 34.17
CA GLU A 436 20.21 -8.66 33.23
C GLU A 436 19.81 -8.41 31.76
N TYR A 437 18.58 -7.98 31.53
CA TYR A 437 18.05 -7.74 30.19
C TYR A 437 18.21 -6.28 29.71
N PHE A 438 18.86 -5.41 30.49
CA PHE A 438 19.11 -4.02 30.08
C PHE A 438 19.89 -3.91 28.75
N PRO A 439 20.88 -4.78 28.43
CA PRO A 439 21.50 -4.77 27.11
C PRO A 439 20.50 -5.02 25.95
N LEU A 440 19.52 -5.89 26.15
CA LEU A 440 18.47 -6.14 25.15
C LEU A 440 17.55 -4.93 24.98
N VAL A 441 17.20 -4.25 26.08
CA VAL A 441 16.44 -3.00 26.05
C VAL A 441 17.22 -1.89 25.34
N SER A 442 18.52 -1.80 25.57
CA SER A 442 19.40 -0.83 24.90
C SER A 442 19.43 -1.05 23.39
N LYS A 443 19.61 -2.30 22.94
CA LYS A 443 19.52 -2.68 21.52
C LYS A 443 18.15 -2.37 20.91
N TYR A 444 17.08 -2.56 21.68
CA TYR A 444 15.74 -2.18 21.24
C TYR A 444 15.63 -0.67 20.99
N PHE A 445 16.18 0.17 21.88
CA PHE A 445 16.17 1.62 21.71
C PHE A 445 16.97 2.11 20.50
N GLU A 446 18.04 1.40 20.14
CA GLU A 446 18.84 1.70 18.93
C GLU A 446 18.08 1.42 17.62
N LEU A 447 17.07 0.55 17.65
CA LEU A 447 16.27 0.17 16.48
C LEU A 447 14.96 0.96 16.35
N LEU A 448 14.73 1.92 17.25
CA LEU A 448 13.50 2.71 17.22
C LEU A 448 13.50 3.68 16.05
N ASP A 449 12.38 3.64 15.33
CA ASP A 449 12.00 4.68 14.39
C ASP A 449 11.54 5.91 15.20
N ASP A 450 12.39 6.92 15.27
CA ASP A 450 12.21 8.14 16.06
C ASP A 450 11.07 9.03 15.54
N GLU A 451 10.63 8.82 14.31
CA GLU A 451 9.50 9.51 13.67
C GLU A 451 8.16 8.83 13.95
N HIS A 452 8.13 7.48 14.00
CA HIS A 452 6.86 6.72 13.97
C HIS A 452 6.53 5.95 15.26
N GLN A 453 7.49 5.67 16.15
CA GLN A 453 7.23 4.89 17.38
C GLN A 453 7.42 5.67 18.68
N MET A 454 6.32 5.96 19.38
CA MET A 454 6.36 6.65 20.67
C MET A 454 5.97 5.78 21.87
N VAL A 455 5.59 4.52 21.68
CA VAL A 455 5.03 3.68 22.76
C VAL A 455 6.00 3.42 23.92
N HIS A 456 7.30 3.44 23.64
CA HIS A 456 8.34 3.08 24.60
C HIS A 456 8.49 4.12 25.72
N LYS A 457 8.00 5.36 25.55
CA LYS A 457 7.89 6.36 26.62
C LYS A 457 7.13 5.82 27.84
N TYR A 458 6.11 5.00 27.61
CA TYR A 458 5.35 4.36 28.68
C TYR A 458 6.15 3.28 29.40
N PHE A 459 6.97 2.52 28.66
CA PHE A 459 7.90 1.56 29.24
C PHE A 459 8.99 2.25 30.06
N VAL A 460 9.59 3.34 29.56
CA VAL A 460 10.57 4.14 30.32
C VAL A 460 9.97 4.62 31.64
N SER A 461 8.72 5.10 31.63
CA SER A 461 8.00 5.46 32.86
C SER A 461 7.89 4.27 33.82
N ALA A 462 7.51 3.08 33.34
CA ALA A 462 7.42 1.88 34.17
C ALA A 462 8.78 1.40 34.70
N LEU A 463 9.84 1.55 33.91
CA LEU A 463 11.22 1.24 34.30
C LEU A 463 11.67 2.12 35.47
N ILE A 464 11.38 3.43 35.40
CA ILE A 464 11.65 4.37 36.50
C ILE A 464 10.87 3.98 37.76
N ASP A 465 9.58 3.64 37.63
CA ASP A 465 8.77 3.23 38.79
C ASP A 465 9.29 1.93 39.43
N ARG A 466 9.89 1.04 38.64
CA ARG A 466 10.41 -0.26 39.08
C ARG A 466 11.79 -0.17 39.74
N TYR A 467 12.75 0.52 39.11
CA TYR A 467 14.16 0.52 39.53
C TYR A 467 14.62 1.84 40.15
N GLY A 468 13.85 2.91 39.98
CA GLY A 468 14.28 4.27 40.32
C GLY A 468 15.49 4.71 39.50
N VAL A 469 16.19 5.74 39.99
CA VAL A 469 17.46 6.20 39.42
C VAL A 469 18.64 5.58 40.18
N ASN A 470 19.45 4.78 39.48
CA ASN A 470 20.68 4.19 39.96
C ASN A 470 21.72 4.10 38.82
N GLU A 471 22.94 3.61 39.09
CA GLU A 471 24.04 3.54 38.09
C GLU A 471 23.70 2.69 36.86
N ASN A 472 22.87 1.65 37.01
CA ASN A 472 22.49 0.74 35.92
C ASN A 472 21.25 1.27 35.15
N SER A 473 20.26 1.80 35.86
CA SER A 473 18.99 2.24 35.25
C SER A 473 19.09 3.59 34.56
N LEU A 474 19.91 4.51 35.10
CA LEU A 474 20.02 5.88 34.59
C LEU A 474 20.47 5.95 33.13
N PRO A 475 21.54 5.25 32.69
CA PRO A 475 21.95 5.26 31.28
C PRO A 475 20.82 4.81 30.35
N LEU A 476 20.09 3.77 30.75
CA LEU A 476 19.00 3.20 29.96
C LEU A 476 17.78 4.12 29.91
N ILE A 477 17.45 4.79 31.02
CA ILE A 477 16.40 5.81 31.07
C ILE A 477 16.73 6.96 30.12
N CYS A 478 17.96 7.49 30.16
CA CYS A 478 18.38 8.57 29.27
C CYS A 478 18.38 8.14 27.80
N GLN A 479 18.81 6.92 27.49
CA GLN A 479 18.73 6.37 26.14
C GLN A 479 17.27 6.30 25.67
N GLY A 480 16.35 5.77 26.48
CA GLY A 480 14.94 5.68 26.13
C GLY A 480 14.21 7.02 26.01
N ILE A 481 14.71 8.08 26.65
CA ILE A 481 14.20 9.46 26.47
C ILE A 481 14.64 10.02 25.11
N THR A 482 15.86 9.70 24.69
CA THR A 482 16.50 10.28 23.50
C THR A 482 16.39 9.40 22.26
N SER A 483 15.72 8.26 22.37
CA SER A 483 15.50 7.31 21.27
C SER A 483 14.31 7.64 20.37
N ALA A 484 13.50 8.65 20.70
CA ALA A 484 12.49 9.19 19.80
C ALA A 484 12.06 10.60 20.19
N GLN A 485 11.38 11.29 19.28
CA GLN A 485 10.87 12.64 19.54
C GLN A 485 9.44 12.60 20.09
N PHE A 486 9.28 12.87 21.39
CA PHE A 486 7.95 13.00 22.00
C PHE A 486 7.91 14.06 23.11
N ASP A 487 6.77 14.75 23.25
CA ASP A 487 6.54 15.76 24.29
C ASP A 487 6.00 15.11 25.58
N MET A 488 6.83 14.31 26.27
CA MET A 488 6.48 13.69 27.56
C MET A 488 7.38 14.18 28.69
N VAL A 489 6.74 14.62 29.79
CA VAL A 489 7.43 14.95 31.05
C VAL A 489 7.29 13.78 32.03
N PHE A 490 8.43 13.16 32.38
CA PHE A 490 8.53 12.04 33.31
C PHE A 490 8.48 12.53 34.76
N LYS A 491 7.27 12.75 35.27
CA LYS A 491 7.07 13.24 36.65
C LYS A 491 7.68 12.33 37.71
N ASN A 492 7.71 11.02 37.48
CA ASN A 492 8.35 10.06 38.36
C ASN A 492 9.88 10.22 38.36
N LEU A 493 10.50 10.47 37.21
CA LEU A 493 11.93 10.80 37.14
C LEU A 493 12.24 12.11 37.90
N ALA A 494 11.42 13.15 37.70
CA ALA A 494 11.58 14.41 38.43
C ALA A 494 11.54 14.22 39.95
N LYS A 495 10.63 13.35 40.44
CA LYS A 495 10.51 13.00 41.86
C LYS A 495 11.73 12.23 42.37
N GLU A 496 12.26 11.28 41.60
CA GLU A 496 13.47 10.54 41.96
C GLU A 496 14.69 11.47 42.11
N LEU A 497 14.77 12.50 41.26
CA LEU A 497 15.84 13.51 41.26
C LEU A 497 15.68 14.60 42.35
N GLU A 498 14.62 14.56 43.17
CA GLU A 498 14.56 15.35 44.40
C GLU A 498 15.59 14.87 45.44
N ASN A 499 16.02 13.60 45.33
CA ASN A 499 17.12 13.07 46.12
C ASN A 499 18.48 13.62 45.60
N PRO A 500 19.28 14.31 46.43
CA PRO A 500 20.56 14.88 46.02
C PRO A 500 21.57 13.89 45.44
N GLU A 501 21.60 12.65 45.93
CA GLU A 501 22.53 11.61 45.45
C GLU A 501 22.15 11.18 44.02
N LYS A 502 20.86 10.94 43.78
CA LYS A 502 20.34 10.60 42.45
C LYS A 502 20.51 11.76 41.46
N LYS A 503 20.34 13.00 41.92
CA LYS A 503 20.65 14.19 41.12
C LYS A 503 22.13 14.26 40.76
N GLN A 504 23.02 13.94 41.69
CA GLN A 504 24.46 13.91 41.43
C GLN A 504 24.83 12.81 40.43
N LEU A 505 24.18 11.65 40.46
CA LEU A 505 24.35 10.60 39.45
C LEU A 505 24.02 11.11 38.04
N LEU A 506 22.90 11.83 37.86
CA LEU A 506 22.56 12.45 36.57
C LEU A 506 23.63 13.43 36.10
N ILE A 507 24.11 14.31 36.99
CA ILE A 507 25.15 15.29 36.64
C ILE A 507 26.44 14.61 36.20
N ASN A 508 26.87 13.57 36.92
CA ASN A 508 28.07 12.82 36.58
C ASN A 508 27.92 12.13 35.22
N PHE A 509 26.79 11.45 34.99
CA PHE A 509 26.49 10.78 33.74
C PHE A 509 26.44 11.75 32.54
N LEU A 510 25.82 12.93 32.70
CA LEU A 510 25.78 13.94 31.65
C LEU A 510 27.19 14.46 31.31
N LYS A 511 28.03 14.68 32.33
CA LYS A 511 29.43 15.06 32.12
C LYS A 511 30.23 14.00 31.37
N GLU A 512 30.08 12.73 31.72
CA GLU A 512 30.70 11.61 30.99
C GLU A 512 30.23 11.55 29.53
N LYS A 513 28.93 11.81 29.28
CA LYS A 513 28.40 11.92 27.92
C LYS A 513 28.99 13.12 27.17
N GLU A 514 29.14 14.29 27.80
CA GLU A 514 29.79 15.45 27.18
C GLU A 514 31.21 15.11 26.69
N GLU A 515 31.99 14.44 27.53
CA GLU A 515 33.35 13.99 27.20
C GLU A 515 33.36 12.99 26.04
N SER A 516 32.41 12.05 26.01
CA SER A 516 32.24 11.09 24.89
C SER A 516 31.91 11.80 23.57
N PHE A 517 30.95 12.74 23.56
CA PHE A 517 30.58 13.48 22.36
C PHE A 517 31.72 14.39 21.85
N ALA A 518 32.51 14.94 22.77
CA ALA A 518 33.71 15.72 22.43
C ALA A 518 34.78 14.85 21.77
N ALA A 519 34.99 13.63 22.26
CA ALA A 519 35.94 12.67 21.67
C ALA A 519 35.53 12.27 20.24
N ASP A 520 34.23 12.12 19.98
CA ASP A 520 33.67 11.74 18.67
C ASP A 520 33.52 12.92 17.69
N LYS A 521 34.04 14.11 18.03
CA LYS A 521 33.93 15.37 17.25
C LYS A 521 32.48 15.82 16.99
N ASN A 522 31.53 15.37 17.82
CA ASN A 522 30.09 15.68 17.73
C ASN A 522 29.62 16.66 18.82
N GLN A 523 30.50 17.56 19.28
CA GLN A 523 30.24 18.42 20.44
C GLN A 523 28.99 19.30 20.30
N GLY A 524 28.62 19.69 19.07
CA GLY A 524 27.37 20.44 18.81
C GLY A 524 26.09 19.65 19.11
N SER A 525 26.15 18.32 19.03
CA SER A 525 25.01 17.42 19.26
C SER A 525 24.76 17.14 20.75
N TYR A 526 25.78 17.26 21.60
CA TYR A 526 25.63 17.06 23.05
C TYR A 526 24.64 18.04 23.67
N LYS A 527 24.68 19.31 23.23
CA LYS A 527 23.75 20.32 23.75
C LYS A 527 22.29 19.93 23.53
N TYR A 528 21.95 19.40 22.35
CA TYR A 528 20.60 18.93 22.08
C TYR A 528 20.20 17.76 22.98
N TYR A 529 21.10 16.78 23.13
CA TYR A 529 20.91 15.64 24.04
C TYR A 529 20.65 16.10 25.49
N GLU A 530 21.47 17.02 26.00
CA GLU A 530 21.30 17.56 27.35
C GLU A 530 19.97 18.31 27.50
N GLU A 531 19.62 19.16 26.53
CA GLU A 531 18.35 19.90 26.51
C GLU A 531 17.13 18.96 26.51
N GLU A 532 17.18 17.86 25.75
CA GLU A 532 16.12 16.85 25.71
C GLU A 532 15.94 16.15 27.05
N ILE A 533 17.03 15.72 27.70
CA ILE A 533 16.97 15.08 29.02
C ILE A 533 16.35 16.03 30.04
N TYR A 534 16.82 17.28 30.12
CA TYR A 534 16.26 18.24 31.08
C TYR A 534 14.82 18.64 30.76
N TYR A 535 14.46 18.73 29.48
CA TYR A 535 13.08 18.94 29.06
C TYR A 535 12.18 17.77 29.47
N ALA A 536 12.61 16.53 29.28
CA ALA A 536 11.88 15.34 29.70
C ALA A 536 11.67 15.26 31.21
N ILE A 537 12.56 15.87 32.01
CA ILE A 537 12.43 15.93 33.48
C ILE A 537 11.53 17.09 33.94
N TYR A 538 11.76 18.31 33.44
CA TYR A 538 11.17 19.53 34.00
C TYR A 538 10.19 20.26 33.06
N GLY A 539 10.01 19.77 31.84
CA GLY A 539 9.22 20.39 30.79
C GLY A 539 9.74 21.77 30.38
N LYS A 540 8.86 22.63 29.86
CA LYS A 540 9.19 23.99 29.36
C LYS A 540 9.92 24.90 30.38
N GLN A 541 9.91 24.56 31.66
CA GLN A 541 10.56 25.34 32.72
C GLN A 541 11.97 24.85 33.07
N TRP A 542 12.52 23.87 32.35
CA TRP A 542 13.80 23.25 32.67
C TRP A 542 14.95 24.25 32.85
N LYS A 543 15.02 25.30 32.02
CA LYS A 543 16.04 26.38 32.11
C LYS A 543 16.03 27.15 33.43
N LYS A 544 14.96 27.06 34.23
CA LYS A 544 14.84 27.70 35.55
C LYS A 544 15.16 26.75 36.70
N LYS A 545 15.38 25.47 36.40
CA LYS A 545 15.49 24.35 37.37
C LYS A 545 16.90 23.74 37.40
N ILE A 546 17.66 23.92 36.33
CA ILE A 546 19.13 23.83 36.30
C ILE A 546 19.69 25.12 36.85
#